data_AF-I3YI56-F1
#
_entry.id   AF-I3YI56-F1
#
_cell.length_a   1.000
_cell.length_b   1.000
_cell.length_c   1.000
_cell.angle_alpha   90.00
_cell.angle_beta   90.00
_cell.angle_gamma   90.00
#
_symmetry.space_group_name_H-M   'P 1'
#
loop_
_entity.id
_entity.type
_entity.pdbx_description
1 polymer ?
#
loop_
_entity_poly.entity_id
_entity_poly.type
_entity_poly.pdbx_seq_one_letter_code
_entity_poly.pdbx_strand_id
1 'polypeptide(L)'
;MKRIFLLLLGLFLCACGRYGCGVPAEYEPLLDAALADCPRADSLRQLLRETPRNRRAGMAFLVAYMPQGDRDTMRLDLLRENVEYAYRARAEYPWTRALPDSVFLNDVLPYAVVDEVRDSWRPDFYARFARRAAGAADVRAAIDSINRHIAADVAVEYNTAREKTNQSPSESMRQHMASCTGLSVLLVDALRSAGIPARFAGTPAWHDDRGNHSWVEVWIDGRWHFTEYYFPGRLDYAWFFADAGQASPDDRAHGIFAVSFRPAGDWFPMVWSEDSREVHGVNVTQRYRDLYAAYADDLAERGRHATVTFMMYDKAAHAGRSDARVAANVDVFCGSEQMGGGRTAGPRQDMNDALRFLLEKGKTYTFRYENSRGEAAQVTAEVGDAPLTVTGYME
;
A
#
# COMPACT_ATOMS: atom_id res chain seq x y z
N MET A 1 64.11 -2.20 43.30
CA MET A 1 63.21 -1.06 43.02
C MET A 1 63.46 -0.56 41.62
N LYS A 2 62.53 -0.79 40.68
CA LYS A 2 62.19 0.10 39.54
C LYS A 2 61.07 -0.58 38.76
N ARG A 3 59.85 -0.10 39.02
CA ARG A 3 58.64 -0.42 38.27
C ARG A 3 58.75 0.24 36.90
N ILE A 4 58.62 -0.53 35.83
CA ILE A 4 58.30 0.01 34.50
C ILE A 4 56.90 -0.53 34.16
N PHE A 5 55.89 0.28 34.48
CA PHE A 5 54.54 0.11 33.95
C PHE A 5 54.58 0.66 32.52
N LEU A 6 54.66 -0.22 31.52
CA LEU A 6 54.31 0.14 30.15
C LEU A 6 52.79 0.25 30.09
N LEU A 7 52.28 1.47 30.11
CA LEU A 7 50.90 1.78 29.72
C LEU A 7 50.75 1.49 28.23
N LEU A 8 50.08 0.38 27.91
CA LEU A 8 49.45 0.15 26.61
C LEU A 8 48.32 1.16 26.44
N LEU A 9 48.63 2.34 25.91
CA LEU A 9 47.62 3.24 25.38
C LEU A 9 47.14 2.65 24.03
N GLY A 10 46.18 1.74 24.10
CA GLY A 10 45.45 1.27 22.93
C GLY A 10 44.67 2.42 22.33
N LEU A 11 45.25 3.09 21.34
CA LEU A 11 44.53 3.94 20.40
C LEU A 11 43.56 3.05 19.61
N PHE A 12 42.34 2.88 20.14
CA PHE A 12 41.19 2.58 19.28
C PHE A 12 40.94 3.83 18.43
N LEU A 13 41.74 3.98 17.37
CA LEU A 13 41.37 4.78 16.21
C LEU A 13 40.09 4.13 15.67
N CYS A 14 38.93 4.65 16.08
CA CYS A 14 37.70 4.45 15.32
C CYS A 14 38.02 4.91 13.90
N ALA A 15 38.30 3.97 13.00
CA ALA A 15 38.47 4.27 11.59
C ALA A 15 37.18 4.93 11.12
N CYS A 16 37.18 6.26 11.02
CA CYS A 16 36.10 6.93 10.33
C CYS A 16 36.23 6.56 8.86
N GLY A 17 35.30 5.75 8.39
CA GLY A 17 35.15 5.46 6.96
C GLY A 17 34.97 6.73 6.14
N ARG A 18 35.05 6.59 4.81
CA ARG A 18 35.01 7.70 3.83
C ARG A 18 33.79 8.64 4.00
N TYR A 19 32.70 8.08 4.52
CA TYR A 19 31.40 8.72 4.73
C TYR A 19 31.14 9.19 6.17
N GLY A 20 32.13 9.05 7.06
CA GLY A 20 32.05 9.45 8.46
C GLY A 20 31.74 8.30 9.42
N CYS A 21 32.23 8.41 10.66
CA CYS A 21 32.05 7.40 11.69
C CYS A 21 30.55 7.06 11.93
N GLY A 22 30.17 5.78 11.96
CA GLY A 22 28.78 5.36 12.20
C GLY A 22 27.95 5.12 10.94
N VAL A 23 28.54 5.25 9.76
CA VAL A 23 28.03 4.58 8.55
C VAL A 23 28.43 3.09 8.63
N PRO A 24 27.49 2.14 8.56
CA PRO A 24 27.83 0.72 8.53
C PRO A 24 28.68 0.37 7.29
N ALA A 25 29.69 -0.48 7.47
CA ALA A 25 30.68 -0.80 6.43
C ALA A 25 30.05 -1.39 5.15
N GLU A 26 28.94 -2.11 5.29
CA GLU A 26 28.17 -2.67 4.17
C GLU A 26 27.62 -1.61 3.20
N TYR A 27 27.42 -0.36 3.65
CA TYR A 27 26.96 0.72 2.78
C TYR A 27 28.10 1.41 2.03
N GLU A 28 29.36 1.29 2.44
CA GLU A 28 30.47 1.99 1.76
C GLU A 28 30.57 1.67 0.26
N PRO A 29 30.56 0.40 -0.20
CA PRO A 29 30.59 0.11 -1.64
C PRO A 29 29.32 0.58 -2.37
N LEU A 30 28.15 0.54 -1.70
CA LEU A 30 26.90 1.01 -2.27
C LEU A 30 26.89 2.52 -2.45
N LEU A 31 27.43 3.26 -1.47
CA LEU A 31 27.59 4.70 -1.54
C LEU A 31 28.64 5.10 -2.57
N ASP A 32 29.74 4.36 -2.69
CA ASP A 32 30.73 4.59 -3.75
C ASP A 32 30.08 4.46 -5.13
N ALA A 33 29.29 3.41 -5.34
CA ALA A 33 28.56 3.20 -6.59
C ALA A 33 27.50 4.29 -6.83
N ALA A 34 26.70 4.61 -5.81
CA ALA A 34 25.68 5.64 -5.89
C ALA A 34 26.28 7.03 -6.14
N LEU A 35 27.50 7.32 -5.70
CA LEU A 35 28.08 8.67 -5.79
C LEU A 35 29.11 8.82 -6.92
N ALA A 36 29.37 7.77 -7.70
CA ALA A 36 30.38 7.78 -8.77
C ALA A 36 30.07 8.85 -9.84
N ASP A 37 28.83 8.86 -10.34
CA ASP A 37 28.39 9.76 -11.43
C ASP A 37 27.37 10.81 -10.96
N CYS A 38 27.25 11.01 -9.65
CA CYS A 38 26.31 11.98 -9.10
C CYS A 38 26.87 13.41 -9.21
N PRO A 39 26.17 14.36 -9.85
CA PRO A 39 26.65 15.74 -10.07
C PRO A 39 26.85 16.55 -8.77
N ARG A 40 26.34 16.04 -7.64
CA ARG A 40 26.36 16.65 -6.32
C ARG A 40 26.88 15.71 -5.24
N ALA A 41 27.78 14.80 -5.62
CA ALA A 41 28.34 13.79 -4.73
C ALA A 41 28.93 14.38 -3.44
N ASP A 42 29.64 15.52 -3.53
CA ASP A 42 30.26 16.15 -2.36
C ASP A 42 29.23 16.70 -1.37
N SER A 43 28.12 17.26 -1.86
CA SER A 43 27.02 17.71 -1.01
C SER A 43 26.35 16.54 -0.27
N LEU A 44 26.22 15.38 -0.90
CA LEU A 44 25.71 14.16 -0.25
C LEU A 44 26.69 13.57 0.76
N ARG A 45 28.00 13.58 0.46
CA ARG A 45 29.05 13.21 1.43
C ARG A 45 29.05 14.13 2.64
N GLN A 46 28.89 15.43 2.44
CA GLN A 46 28.76 16.40 3.51
C GLN A 46 27.50 16.13 4.35
N LEU A 47 26.35 15.89 3.71
CA LEU A 47 25.11 15.53 4.40
C LEU A 47 25.29 14.29 5.31
N LEU A 48 25.95 13.24 4.83
CA LEU A 48 26.26 12.04 5.62
C LEU A 48 27.13 12.36 6.85
N ARG A 49 28.17 13.19 6.68
CA ARG A 49 29.04 13.62 7.78
C ARG A 49 28.33 14.51 8.79
N GLU A 50 27.44 15.39 8.36
CA GLU A 50 26.66 16.27 9.23
C GLU A 50 25.50 15.55 9.93
N THR A 51 25.00 14.45 9.35
CA THR A 51 23.94 13.65 9.98
C THR A 51 24.42 13.13 11.34
N PRO A 52 23.61 13.24 12.42
CA PRO A 52 23.96 12.71 13.73
C PRO A 52 24.34 11.23 13.68
N ARG A 53 25.36 10.82 14.44
CA ARG A 53 25.95 9.46 14.38
C ARG A 53 24.91 8.34 14.49
N ASN A 54 23.93 8.49 15.38
CA ASN A 54 22.86 7.50 15.60
C ASN A 54 21.82 7.43 14.47
N ARG A 55 21.92 8.29 13.45
CA ARG A 55 21.02 8.34 12.28
C ARG A 55 21.73 8.17 10.94
N ARG A 56 23.07 8.13 10.95
CA ARG A 56 23.90 7.99 9.74
C ARG A 56 23.60 6.71 8.97
N ALA A 57 23.29 5.61 9.64
CA ALA A 57 22.87 4.37 8.98
C ALA A 57 21.61 4.56 8.12
N GLY A 58 20.62 5.32 8.60
CA GLY A 58 19.43 5.64 7.82
C GLY A 58 19.71 6.55 6.64
N MET A 59 20.51 7.61 6.85
CA MET A 59 20.90 8.49 5.75
C MET A 59 21.71 7.73 4.68
N ALA A 60 22.62 6.85 5.09
CA ALA A 60 23.39 5.99 4.20
C ALA A 60 22.49 5.06 3.40
N PHE A 61 21.51 4.41 4.04
CA PHE A 61 20.52 3.57 3.37
C PHE A 61 19.75 4.35 2.30
N LEU A 62 19.26 5.56 2.62
CA LEU A 62 18.55 6.38 1.65
C LEU A 62 19.44 6.74 0.46
N VAL A 63 20.66 7.26 0.69
CA VAL A 63 21.57 7.66 -0.40
C VAL A 63 22.02 6.46 -1.24
N ALA A 64 22.16 5.29 -0.63
CA ALA A 64 22.55 4.06 -1.33
C ALA A 64 21.46 3.54 -2.28
N TYR A 65 20.18 3.75 -1.97
CA TYR A 65 19.06 3.11 -2.68
C TYR A 65 18.05 4.08 -3.31
N MET A 66 18.15 5.39 -3.08
CA MET A 66 17.27 6.35 -3.72
C MET A 66 17.42 6.33 -5.25
N PRO A 67 16.33 6.60 -5.99
CA PRO A 67 16.40 6.75 -7.44
C PRO A 67 17.42 7.80 -7.87
N GLN A 68 18.01 7.62 -9.06
CA GLN A 68 18.99 8.56 -9.60
C GLN A 68 18.45 10.00 -9.67
N GLY A 69 17.19 10.18 -10.11
CA GLY A 69 16.57 11.50 -10.17
C GLY A 69 16.55 12.21 -8.82
N ASP A 70 16.19 11.50 -7.75
CA ASP A 70 16.18 12.04 -6.39
C ASP A 70 17.60 12.34 -5.89
N ARG A 71 18.53 11.42 -6.11
CA ARG A 71 19.95 11.59 -5.76
C ARG A 71 20.54 12.86 -6.35
N ASP A 72 20.20 13.15 -7.61
CA ASP A 72 20.79 14.23 -8.38
C ASP A 72 20.07 15.57 -8.13
N THR A 73 18.78 15.56 -7.75
CA THR A 73 17.96 16.79 -7.72
C THR A 73 17.23 17.08 -6.39
N MET A 74 16.89 16.07 -5.58
CA MET A 74 16.08 16.25 -4.37
C MET A 74 16.76 17.22 -3.38
N ARG A 75 16.01 18.15 -2.78
CA ARG A 75 16.62 19.09 -1.83
C ARG A 75 17.17 18.36 -0.60
N LEU A 76 18.37 18.76 -0.14
CA LEU A 76 19.06 18.12 1.00
C LEU A 76 18.33 18.31 2.33
N ASP A 77 17.58 19.40 2.48
CA ASP A 77 16.80 19.67 3.67
C ASP A 77 15.60 18.73 3.80
N LEU A 78 14.93 18.38 2.69
CA LEU A 78 13.89 17.33 2.66
C LEU A 78 14.44 15.96 3.14
N LEU A 79 15.66 15.59 2.74
CA LEU A 79 16.31 14.37 3.24
C LEU A 79 16.61 14.46 4.75
N ARG A 80 17.14 15.62 5.19
CA ARG A 80 17.50 15.84 6.59
C ARG A 80 16.27 15.79 7.50
N GLU A 81 15.19 16.47 7.13
CA GLU A 81 13.95 16.46 7.92
C GLU A 81 13.28 15.07 7.90
N ASN A 82 13.30 14.36 6.78
CA ASN A 82 12.74 13.01 6.70
C ASN A 82 13.44 12.07 7.70
N VAL A 83 14.77 12.07 7.70
CA VAL A 83 15.58 11.26 8.65
C VAL A 83 15.35 11.71 10.10
N GLU A 84 15.25 13.02 10.37
CA GLU A 84 14.95 13.55 11.70
C GLU A 84 13.64 12.95 12.24
N TYR A 85 12.55 13.10 11.50
CA TYR A 85 11.23 12.69 11.94
C TYR A 85 11.03 11.18 11.97
N ALA A 86 11.63 10.42 11.04
CA ALA A 86 11.60 8.96 11.09
C ALA A 86 12.28 8.42 12.35
N TYR A 87 13.45 8.97 12.71
CA TYR A 87 14.15 8.59 13.94
C TYR A 87 13.49 9.14 15.20
N ARG A 88 12.77 10.26 15.11
CA ARG A 88 11.91 10.75 16.19
C ARG A 88 10.79 9.75 16.47
N ALA A 89 10.07 9.29 15.45
CA ALA A 89 9.05 8.24 15.60
C ALA A 89 9.64 6.94 16.16
N ARG A 90 10.85 6.55 15.73
CA ARG A 90 11.57 5.39 16.27
C ARG A 90 11.93 5.54 17.75
N ALA A 91 12.27 6.74 18.18
CA ALA A 91 12.60 7.03 19.57
C ALA A 91 11.36 7.20 20.46
N GLU A 92 10.22 7.60 19.90
CA GLU A 92 8.98 7.83 20.62
C GLU A 92 8.21 6.53 20.86
N TYR A 93 7.93 5.78 19.79
CA TYR A 93 6.96 4.69 19.84
C TYR A 93 7.59 3.33 20.18
N PRO A 94 7.05 2.58 21.16
CA PRO A 94 7.57 1.25 21.51
C PRO A 94 7.59 0.26 20.34
N TRP A 95 6.53 0.24 19.53
CA TRP A 95 6.44 -0.65 18.37
C TRP A 95 7.53 -0.34 17.33
N THR A 96 7.82 0.94 17.09
CA THR A 96 8.86 1.35 16.13
C THR A 96 10.26 1.04 16.64
N ARG A 97 10.50 1.20 17.95
CA ARG A 97 11.78 0.87 18.57
C ARG A 97 12.09 -0.63 18.49
N ALA A 98 11.06 -1.46 18.57
CA ALA A 98 11.16 -2.92 18.52
C ALA A 98 11.40 -3.48 17.10
N LEU A 99 11.24 -2.66 16.05
CA LEU A 99 11.42 -3.11 14.67
C LEU A 99 12.87 -3.54 14.39
N PRO A 100 13.06 -4.62 13.62
CA PRO A 100 14.33 -4.88 12.97
C PRO A 100 14.77 -3.70 12.11
N ASP A 101 16.07 -3.42 12.07
CA ASP A 101 16.62 -2.32 11.25
C ASP A 101 16.20 -2.45 9.78
N SER A 102 16.17 -3.66 9.24
CA SER A 102 15.75 -3.91 7.85
C SER A 102 14.32 -3.44 7.55
N VAL A 103 13.39 -3.64 8.49
CA VAL A 103 11.98 -3.21 8.35
C VAL A 103 11.87 -1.70 8.55
N PHE A 104 12.53 -1.15 9.57
CA PHE A 104 12.52 0.29 9.79
C PHE A 104 13.08 1.05 8.57
N LEU A 105 14.23 0.62 8.05
CA LEU A 105 14.88 1.26 6.92
C LEU A 105 14.06 1.17 5.63
N ASN A 106 13.43 0.02 5.36
CA ASN A 106 12.71 -0.19 4.09
C ASN A 106 11.26 0.28 4.11
N ASP A 107 10.61 0.29 5.27
CA ASP A 107 9.14 0.40 5.33
C ASP A 107 8.64 1.53 6.26
N VAL A 108 9.54 2.21 7.00
CA VAL A 108 9.23 3.40 7.82
C VAL A 108 10.00 4.64 7.35
N LEU A 109 11.31 4.51 7.18
CA LEU A 109 12.23 5.59 6.83
C LEU A 109 12.02 6.23 5.46
N PRO A 110 11.59 5.54 4.38
CA PRO A 110 11.53 6.13 3.05
C PRO A 110 10.72 7.43 3.00
N TYR A 111 11.23 8.41 2.27
CA TYR A 111 10.57 9.70 2.06
C TYR A 111 9.52 9.67 0.95
N ALA A 112 9.41 8.55 0.24
CA ALA A 112 8.51 8.36 -0.88
C ALA A 112 7.90 6.94 -0.85
N VAL A 113 6.78 6.79 -1.55
CA VAL A 113 5.99 5.57 -1.68
C VAL A 113 6.14 4.98 -3.08
N VAL A 114 6.01 5.81 -4.11
CA VAL A 114 6.20 5.50 -5.54
C VAL A 114 7.04 6.63 -6.21
N ASP A 115 6.64 7.10 -7.38
CA ASP A 115 7.25 8.18 -8.14
C ASP A 115 6.55 9.55 -7.94
N GLU A 116 5.80 9.73 -6.83
CA GLU A 116 5.14 10.99 -6.52
C GLU A 116 6.12 12.15 -6.32
N VAL A 117 5.64 13.39 -6.43
CA VAL A 117 6.49 14.58 -6.19
C VAL A 117 7.03 14.56 -4.77
N ARG A 118 8.33 14.82 -4.61
CA ARG A 118 9.00 14.85 -3.30
C ARG A 118 8.64 16.13 -2.56
N ASP A 119 7.78 16.04 -1.55
CA ASP A 119 7.33 17.14 -0.72
C ASP A 119 7.69 16.95 0.77
N SER A 120 7.49 18.02 1.55
CA SER A 120 7.78 18.06 3.00
C SER A 120 6.60 17.50 3.81
N TRP A 121 6.16 16.29 3.52
CA TRP A 121 4.96 15.70 4.14
C TRP A 121 5.18 15.28 5.60
N ARG A 122 6.37 14.74 5.92
CA ARG A 122 6.60 14.03 7.18
C ARG A 122 6.43 14.91 8.44
N PRO A 123 6.90 16.18 8.48
CA PRO A 123 6.70 17.02 9.65
C PRO A 123 5.22 17.30 9.96
N ASP A 124 4.42 17.63 8.95
CA ASP A 124 2.97 17.89 9.09
C ASP A 124 2.24 16.61 9.50
N PHE A 125 2.54 15.48 8.83
CA PHE A 125 1.91 14.20 9.12
C PHE A 125 2.28 13.69 10.51
N TYR A 126 3.54 13.83 10.94
CA TYR A 126 3.93 13.50 12.31
C TYR A 126 3.09 14.28 13.32
N ALA A 127 2.89 15.59 13.11
CA ALA A 127 2.06 16.39 14.01
C ALA A 127 0.58 15.94 14.01
N ARG A 128 0.01 15.65 12.84
CA ARG A 128 -1.40 15.22 12.70
C ARG A 128 -1.67 13.83 13.25
N PHE A 129 -0.76 12.88 13.04
CA PHE A 129 -1.00 11.48 13.35
C PHE A 129 -0.36 11.05 14.67
N ALA A 130 0.61 11.82 15.21
CA ALA A 130 1.07 11.58 16.59
C ALA A 130 -0.07 11.74 17.60
N ARG A 131 -0.97 12.72 17.43
CA ARG A 131 -2.17 12.85 18.28
C ARG A 131 -3.16 11.68 18.12
N ARG A 132 -3.16 10.98 16.98
CA ARG A 132 -4.01 9.81 16.72
C ARG A 132 -3.40 8.53 17.29
N ALA A 133 -2.07 8.41 17.25
CA ALA A 133 -1.31 7.33 17.86
C ALA A 133 -1.11 7.52 19.39
N ALA A 134 -1.25 8.74 19.90
CA ALA A 134 -1.10 9.05 21.31
C ALA A 134 -2.11 8.24 22.15
N GLY A 135 -1.59 7.54 23.16
CA GLY A 135 -2.40 6.70 24.04
C GLY A 135 -2.85 5.37 23.45
N ALA A 136 -2.44 5.03 22.22
CA ALA A 136 -2.65 3.69 21.67
C ALA A 136 -1.91 2.65 22.53
N ALA A 137 -2.61 1.58 22.92
CA ALA A 137 -2.04 0.52 23.75
C ALA A 137 -0.96 -0.28 22.99
N ASP A 138 -1.14 -0.45 21.69
CA ASP A 138 -0.26 -1.18 20.80
C ASP A 138 -0.32 -0.62 19.36
N VAL A 139 0.47 -1.23 18.47
CA VAL A 139 0.54 -0.83 17.05
C VAL A 139 -0.78 -1.02 16.31
N ARG A 140 -1.60 -2.03 16.67
CA ARG A 140 -2.90 -2.27 16.02
C ARG A 140 -3.88 -1.17 16.37
N ALA A 141 -3.95 -0.78 17.64
CA ALA A 141 -4.77 0.34 18.09
C ALA A 141 -4.33 1.67 17.43
N ALA A 142 -3.02 1.87 17.23
CA ALA A 142 -2.50 3.04 16.53
C ALA A 142 -2.91 3.06 15.04
N ILE A 143 -2.79 1.92 14.35
CA ILE A 143 -3.22 1.76 12.95
C ILE A 143 -4.72 2.05 12.81
N ASP A 144 -5.55 1.41 13.62
CA ASP A 144 -7.00 1.58 13.59
C ASP A 144 -7.39 3.05 13.81
N SER A 145 -6.75 3.71 14.79
CA SER A 145 -6.99 5.13 15.09
C SER A 145 -6.62 6.02 13.91
N ILE A 146 -5.43 5.85 13.33
CA ILE A 146 -4.99 6.66 12.18
C ILE A 146 -5.90 6.41 10.97
N ASN A 147 -6.14 5.16 10.62
CA ASN A 147 -6.88 4.79 9.40
C ASN A 147 -8.34 5.25 9.47
N ARG A 148 -8.99 5.22 10.64
CA ARG A 148 -10.36 5.74 10.83
C ARG A 148 -10.47 7.26 10.64
N HIS A 149 -9.41 7.99 10.94
CA HIS A 149 -9.45 9.46 11.01
C HIS A 149 -8.75 10.15 9.84
N ILE A 150 -7.96 9.43 9.04
CA ILE A 150 -7.16 10.02 7.97
C ILE A 150 -8.00 10.88 7.02
N ALA A 151 -9.13 10.37 6.53
CA ALA A 151 -10.00 11.10 5.60
C ALA A 151 -10.44 12.46 6.15
N ALA A 152 -10.83 12.51 7.42
CA ALA A 152 -11.20 13.76 8.08
C ALA A 152 -9.98 14.67 8.36
N ASP A 153 -8.83 14.09 8.68
CA ASP A 153 -7.62 14.82 9.06
C ASP A 153 -6.87 15.45 7.88
N VAL A 154 -7.00 14.86 6.68
CA VAL A 154 -6.41 15.38 5.44
C VAL A 154 -7.44 16.02 4.51
N ALA A 155 -8.74 15.78 4.73
CA ALA A 155 -9.85 16.27 3.92
C ALA A 155 -9.71 15.94 2.43
N VAL A 156 -9.40 14.69 2.11
CA VAL A 156 -9.25 14.18 0.74
C VAL A 156 -10.23 13.04 0.52
N GLU A 157 -11.02 13.14 -0.55
CA GLU A 157 -11.98 12.12 -0.96
C GLU A 157 -11.57 11.45 -2.28
N TYR A 158 -12.09 10.25 -2.51
CA TYR A 158 -11.87 9.53 -3.75
C TYR A 158 -12.47 10.27 -4.94
N ASN A 159 -11.66 10.56 -5.97
CA ASN A 159 -12.11 11.13 -7.23
C ASN A 159 -11.12 10.80 -8.35
N THR A 160 -11.62 10.45 -9.53
CA THR A 160 -10.84 10.21 -10.74
C THR A 160 -10.62 11.46 -11.61
N ALA A 161 -11.22 12.61 -11.27
CA ALA A 161 -11.03 13.90 -11.93
C ALA A 161 -9.80 14.70 -11.43
N ARG A 162 -8.93 14.05 -10.65
CA ARG A 162 -7.64 14.57 -10.14
C ARG A 162 -6.65 14.95 -11.25
N GLU A 163 -5.73 15.87 -10.94
CA GLU A 163 -4.68 16.37 -11.85
C GLU A 163 -3.75 15.27 -12.44
N LYS A 164 -3.38 14.27 -11.62
CA LYS A 164 -2.54 13.13 -12.02
C LYS A 164 -2.74 11.94 -11.09
N THR A 165 -2.29 10.74 -11.48
CA THR A 165 -2.52 9.51 -10.69
C THR A 165 -1.66 9.41 -9.43
N ASN A 166 -0.36 9.71 -9.53
CA ASN A 166 0.66 9.60 -8.48
C ASN A 166 0.82 10.93 -7.70
N GLN A 167 -0.28 11.47 -7.19
CA GLN A 167 -0.24 12.69 -6.37
C GLN A 167 0.54 12.48 -5.07
N SER A 168 1.36 13.47 -4.70
CA SER A 168 1.96 13.55 -3.37
C SER A 168 0.91 13.96 -2.32
N PRO A 169 1.20 13.81 -1.01
CA PRO A 169 0.31 14.28 0.05
C PRO A 169 -0.15 15.73 -0.12
N SER A 170 0.78 16.64 -0.43
CA SER A 170 0.45 18.07 -0.63
C SER A 170 -0.46 18.29 -1.85
N GLU A 171 -0.26 17.55 -2.94
CA GLU A 171 -1.08 17.66 -4.15
C GLU A 171 -2.50 17.14 -3.92
N SER A 172 -2.66 16.01 -3.22
CA SER A 172 -3.97 15.46 -2.86
C SER A 172 -4.72 16.36 -1.90
N MET A 173 -4.06 16.85 -0.84
CA MET A 173 -4.66 17.75 0.15
C MET A 173 -5.06 19.09 -0.46
N ARG A 174 -4.26 19.64 -1.39
CA ARG A 174 -4.59 20.89 -2.09
C ARG A 174 -5.85 20.76 -2.94
N GLN A 175 -6.06 19.60 -3.57
CA GLN A 175 -7.23 19.37 -4.43
C GLN A 175 -8.45 18.84 -3.68
N HIS A 176 -8.29 18.45 -2.40
CA HIS A 176 -9.29 17.69 -1.65
C HIS A 176 -9.74 16.39 -2.35
N MET A 177 -8.91 15.87 -3.27
CA MET A 177 -9.27 14.72 -4.08
C MET A 177 -8.06 13.91 -4.54
N ALA A 178 -8.23 12.58 -4.62
CA ALA A 178 -7.25 11.66 -5.18
C ALA A 178 -7.90 10.35 -5.65
N SER A 179 -7.25 9.62 -6.56
CA SER A 179 -7.62 8.23 -6.88
C SER A 179 -7.01 7.23 -5.88
N CYS A 180 -7.30 5.93 -6.02
CA CYS A 180 -6.81 4.86 -5.13
C CYS A 180 -5.29 4.91 -4.89
N THR A 181 -4.51 5.29 -5.92
CA THR A 181 -3.07 5.53 -5.82
C THR A 181 -2.73 6.64 -4.82
N GLY A 182 -3.20 7.89 -5.03
CA GLY A 182 -2.91 9.01 -4.12
C GLY A 182 -3.46 8.82 -2.71
N LEU A 183 -4.63 8.17 -2.57
CA LEU A 183 -5.18 7.79 -1.26
C LEU A 183 -4.28 6.77 -0.54
N SER A 184 -3.70 5.82 -1.26
CA SER A 184 -2.76 4.85 -0.68
C SER A 184 -1.44 5.50 -0.29
N VAL A 185 -0.93 6.46 -1.09
CA VAL A 185 0.25 7.28 -0.73
C VAL A 185 -0.01 8.02 0.59
N LEU A 186 -1.15 8.72 0.70
CA LEU A 186 -1.57 9.42 1.92
C LEU A 186 -1.57 8.50 3.15
N LEU A 187 -2.17 7.30 3.03
CA LEU A 187 -2.24 6.38 4.15
C LEU A 187 -0.89 5.79 4.52
N VAL A 188 -0.04 5.42 3.54
CA VAL A 188 1.33 4.96 3.82
C VAL A 188 2.11 6.02 4.58
N ASP A 189 2.07 7.28 4.12
CA ASP A 189 2.81 8.37 4.76
C ASP A 189 2.26 8.69 6.16
N ALA A 190 0.93 8.65 6.34
CA ALA A 190 0.32 8.84 7.65
C ALA A 190 0.83 7.79 8.67
N LEU A 191 0.83 6.51 8.27
CA LEU A 191 1.30 5.40 9.09
C LEU A 191 2.81 5.50 9.36
N ARG A 192 3.62 5.78 8.33
CA ARG A 192 5.07 5.95 8.45
C ARG A 192 5.45 7.13 9.35
N SER A 193 4.65 8.19 9.37
CA SER A 193 4.86 9.33 10.27
C SER A 193 4.71 8.94 11.76
N ALA A 194 3.88 7.94 12.06
CA ALA A 194 3.72 7.35 13.39
C ALA A 194 4.65 6.13 13.62
N GLY A 195 5.65 5.93 12.76
CA GLY A 195 6.63 4.85 12.85
C GLY A 195 6.08 3.45 12.55
N ILE A 196 4.86 3.36 12.02
CA ILE A 196 4.26 2.08 11.61
C ILE A 196 4.86 1.69 10.25
N PRO A 197 5.45 0.50 10.08
CA PRO A 197 5.96 0.07 8.79
C PRO A 197 4.80 -0.17 7.84
N ALA A 198 4.81 0.55 6.72
CA ALA A 198 3.76 0.50 5.73
C ALA A 198 4.34 0.57 4.32
N ARG A 199 3.66 -0.07 3.36
CA ARG A 199 4.00 -0.02 1.95
C ARG A 199 2.76 -0.03 1.07
N PHE A 200 2.93 0.49 -0.13
CA PHE A 200 1.93 0.46 -1.19
C PHE A 200 1.88 -0.93 -1.83
N ALA A 201 0.68 -1.41 -2.10
CA ALA A 201 0.44 -2.60 -2.89
C ALA A 201 -0.65 -2.34 -3.93
N GLY A 202 -0.67 -3.13 -5.00
CA GLY A 202 -1.67 -2.94 -6.05
C GLY A 202 -1.61 -4.01 -7.13
N THR A 203 -2.66 -4.03 -7.93
CA THR A 203 -2.75 -4.79 -9.19
C THR A 203 -2.87 -3.83 -10.37
N PRO A 204 -2.15 -4.03 -11.49
CA PRO A 204 -2.33 -3.22 -12.68
C PRO A 204 -3.66 -3.50 -13.40
N ALA A 205 -4.16 -4.74 -13.32
CA ALA A 205 -5.51 -5.09 -13.70
C ALA A 205 -6.04 -6.25 -12.83
N TRP A 206 -7.33 -6.25 -12.50
CA TRP A 206 -7.99 -7.44 -11.96
C TRP A 206 -8.04 -8.56 -13.00
N HIS A 207 -8.25 -9.81 -12.55
CA HIS A 207 -8.30 -11.00 -13.42
C HIS A 207 -9.35 -10.91 -14.56
N ASP A 208 -10.31 -9.99 -14.45
CA ASP A 208 -11.41 -9.75 -15.38
C ASP A 208 -11.27 -8.42 -16.16
N ASP A 209 -10.06 -7.85 -16.19
CA ASP A 209 -9.70 -6.63 -16.94
C ASP A 209 -10.49 -5.36 -16.55
N ARG A 210 -11.21 -5.36 -15.41
CA ARG A 210 -12.07 -4.23 -15.05
C ARG A 210 -11.33 -2.98 -14.55
N GLY A 211 -10.01 -3.05 -14.43
CA GLY A 211 -9.14 -1.94 -14.05
C GLY A 211 -8.14 -2.28 -12.96
N ASN A 212 -7.32 -1.29 -12.60
CA ASN A 212 -6.35 -1.39 -11.53
C ASN A 212 -6.97 -1.15 -10.14
N HIS A 213 -6.22 -1.50 -9.10
CA HIS A 213 -6.49 -1.00 -7.75
C HIS A 213 -5.20 -0.89 -6.94
N SER A 214 -5.22 -0.02 -5.94
CA SER A 214 -4.09 0.20 -5.03
C SER A 214 -4.59 0.31 -3.60
N TRP A 215 -3.81 -0.25 -2.68
CA TRP A 215 -4.10 -0.28 -1.25
C TRP A 215 -2.80 -0.28 -0.43
N VAL A 216 -2.93 -0.46 0.89
CA VAL A 216 -1.82 -0.36 1.83
C VAL A 216 -1.60 -1.66 2.58
N GLU A 217 -0.34 -2.03 2.75
CA GLU A 217 0.08 -3.10 3.64
C GLU A 217 0.84 -2.54 4.84
N VAL A 218 0.61 -3.14 6.01
CA VAL A 218 1.27 -2.80 7.28
C VAL A 218 1.95 -4.02 7.88
N TRP A 219 3.14 -3.83 8.44
CA TRP A 219 3.90 -4.92 9.05
C TRP A 219 3.68 -4.98 10.56
N ILE A 220 3.21 -6.13 11.04
CA ILE A 220 2.95 -6.38 12.46
C ILE A 220 3.48 -7.77 12.79
N ASP A 221 4.34 -7.88 13.81
CA ASP A 221 4.82 -9.15 14.37
C ASP A 221 5.35 -10.16 13.34
N GLY A 222 6.08 -9.67 12.33
CA GLY A 222 6.68 -10.54 11.32
C GLY A 222 5.79 -10.84 10.11
N ARG A 223 4.62 -10.20 9.99
CA ARG A 223 3.64 -10.46 8.94
C ARG A 223 3.11 -9.18 8.31
N TRP A 224 2.84 -9.23 7.01
CA TRP A 224 2.14 -8.17 6.27
C TRP A 224 0.63 -8.39 6.38
N HIS A 225 -0.07 -7.35 6.82
CA HIS A 225 -1.51 -7.21 6.82
C HIS A 225 -1.94 -6.16 5.80
N PHE A 226 -3.16 -6.21 5.27
CA PHE A 226 -3.65 -5.19 4.33
C PHE A 226 -4.81 -4.35 4.91
N THR A 227 -4.94 -3.12 4.40
CA THR A 227 -6.02 -2.18 4.68
C THR A 227 -6.18 -1.17 3.53
N GLU A 228 -7.20 -0.32 3.60
CA GLU A 228 -7.49 0.73 2.63
C GLU A 228 -7.59 2.11 3.28
N TYR A 229 -7.51 3.17 2.47
CA TYR A 229 -7.68 4.55 2.93
C TYR A 229 -8.97 4.77 3.72
N TYR A 230 -10.08 4.25 3.18
CA TYR A 230 -11.33 4.17 3.94
C TYR A 230 -11.27 2.94 4.82
N PHE A 231 -11.23 3.16 6.13
CA PHE A 231 -11.05 2.09 7.10
C PHE A 231 -12.13 1.01 6.98
N PRO A 232 -11.77 -0.24 6.64
CA PRO A 232 -12.74 -1.30 6.36
C PRO A 232 -13.22 -2.00 7.64
N GLY A 233 -13.10 -1.37 8.82
CA GLY A 233 -13.53 -1.95 10.09
C GLY A 233 -12.45 -2.76 10.83
N ARG A 234 -11.53 -3.40 10.09
CA ARG A 234 -10.40 -4.20 10.61
C ARG A 234 -9.37 -4.47 9.51
N LEU A 235 -8.15 -4.83 9.90
CA LEU A 235 -7.13 -5.34 8.98
C LEU A 235 -7.54 -6.68 8.34
N ASP A 236 -6.95 -6.96 7.18
CA ASP A 236 -7.16 -8.16 6.35
C ASP A 236 -8.62 -8.38 5.97
N TYR A 237 -9.32 -7.28 5.72
CA TYR A 237 -10.70 -7.28 5.32
C TYR A 237 -10.92 -6.09 4.38
N ALA A 238 -11.31 -6.37 3.14
CA ALA A 238 -11.55 -5.37 2.11
C ALA A 238 -12.44 -5.98 1.03
N TRP A 239 -13.17 -5.12 0.32
CA TRP A 239 -14.09 -5.53 -0.76
C TRP A 239 -13.36 -6.28 -1.89
N PHE A 240 -12.10 -5.94 -2.15
CA PHE A 240 -11.33 -6.51 -3.26
C PHE A 240 -10.74 -7.89 -2.95
N PHE A 241 -10.87 -8.40 -1.73
CA PHE A 241 -10.08 -9.55 -1.28
C PHE A 241 -10.34 -10.83 -2.11
N ALA A 242 -11.58 -11.03 -2.56
CA ALA A 242 -11.94 -12.15 -3.44
C ALA A 242 -11.28 -12.06 -4.82
N ASP A 243 -11.13 -10.86 -5.36
CA ASP A 243 -10.45 -10.66 -6.65
C ASP A 243 -8.95 -10.76 -6.51
N ALA A 244 -8.40 -10.27 -5.40
CA ALA A 244 -7.00 -10.47 -5.07
C ALA A 244 -6.65 -11.96 -4.94
N GLY A 245 -7.58 -12.78 -4.45
CA GLY A 245 -7.44 -14.24 -4.40
C GLY A 245 -7.42 -14.93 -5.77
N GLN A 246 -7.86 -14.25 -6.83
CA GLN A 246 -7.90 -14.75 -8.20
C GLN A 246 -6.77 -14.20 -9.09
N ALA A 247 -5.90 -13.34 -8.53
CA ALA A 247 -4.74 -12.81 -9.23
C ALA A 247 -3.76 -13.92 -9.67
N SER A 248 -3.01 -13.64 -10.75
CA SER A 248 -2.11 -14.61 -11.38
C SER A 248 -0.64 -14.31 -11.03
N PRO A 249 0.09 -15.22 -10.37
CA PRO A 249 1.50 -14.98 -10.01
C PRO A 249 2.42 -14.98 -11.24
N ASP A 250 2.00 -15.64 -12.32
CA ASP A 250 2.77 -15.82 -13.55
C ASP A 250 2.42 -14.79 -14.64
N ASP A 251 1.43 -13.92 -14.38
CA ASP A 251 1.03 -12.86 -15.30
C ASP A 251 1.10 -11.50 -14.60
N ARG A 252 2.08 -10.68 -15.00
CA ARG A 252 2.34 -9.38 -14.40
C ARG A 252 1.18 -8.40 -14.58
N ALA A 253 0.38 -8.53 -15.64
CA ALA A 253 -0.79 -7.67 -15.87
C ALA A 253 -1.90 -7.93 -14.85
N HIS A 254 -1.96 -9.16 -14.33
CA HIS A 254 -2.99 -9.63 -13.40
C HIS A 254 -2.42 -10.06 -12.05
N GLY A 255 -1.19 -9.65 -11.75
CA GLY A 255 -0.48 -9.98 -10.52
C GLY A 255 -0.54 -8.83 -9.51
N ILE A 256 -0.29 -9.15 -8.25
CA ILE A 256 -0.25 -8.20 -7.15
C ILE A 256 1.20 -7.95 -6.74
N PHE A 257 1.57 -6.68 -6.70
CA PHE A 257 2.90 -6.24 -6.34
C PHE A 257 2.85 -5.31 -5.14
N ALA A 258 3.90 -5.33 -4.32
CA ALA A 258 4.09 -4.36 -3.25
C ALA A 258 5.43 -3.65 -3.41
N VAL A 259 5.46 -2.34 -3.18
CA VAL A 259 6.67 -1.53 -3.37
C VAL A 259 7.76 -1.90 -2.35
N SER A 260 9.01 -1.67 -2.74
CA SER A 260 10.18 -1.76 -1.88
C SER A 260 11.09 -0.57 -2.15
N PHE A 261 11.67 0.03 -1.10
CA PHE A 261 12.62 1.13 -1.31
C PHE A 261 13.99 0.60 -1.74
N ARG A 262 14.46 -0.50 -1.14
CA ARG A 262 15.67 -1.18 -1.59
C ARG A 262 15.36 -2.12 -2.77
N PRO A 263 16.36 -2.46 -3.61
CA PRO A 263 16.22 -3.43 -4.68
C PRO A 263 15.60 -4.75 -4.18
N ALA A 264 14.59 -5.23 -4.92
CA ALA A 264 13.83 -6.43 -4.60
C ALA A 264 13.91 -7.53 -5.68
N GLY A 265 14.71 -7.31 -6.72
CA GLY A 265 14.83 -8.22 -7.88
C GLY A 265 13.75 -8.03 -8.95
N ASP A 266 12.73 -7.20 -8.68
CA ASP A 266 11.64 -6.86 -9.60
C ASP A 266 11.21 -5.38 -9.39
N TRP A 267 10.25 -4.89 -10.18
CA TRP A 267 9.71 -3.53 -10.12
C TRP A 267 8.18 -3.51 -9.99
N PHE A 268 7.66 -2.46 -9.35
CA PHE A 268 6.23 -2.24 -9.22
C PHE A 268 5.62 -1.81 -10.57
N PRO A 269 4.54 -2.47 -11.06
CA PRO A 269 3.83 -2.06 -12.28
C PRO A 269 3.05 -0.76 -12.08
N MET A 270 3.65 0.37 -12.46
CA MET A 270 2.96 1.66 -12.44
C MET A 270 2.11 1.83 -13.71
N VAL A 271 0.78 1.74 -13.57
CA VAL A 271 -0.17 1.88 -14.69
C VAL A 271 -0.23 3.29 -15.31
N TRP A 272 0.35 4.29 -14.65
CA TRP A 272 0.49 5.65 -15.19
C TRP A 272 1.85 5.90 -15.85
N SER A 273 2.79 4.95 -15.74
CA SER A 273 4.16 5.04 -16.24
C SER A 273 4.69 3.64 -16.54
N GLU A 274 4.07 2.98 -17.51
CA GLU A 274 4.22 1.53 -17.76
C GLU A 274 5.65 1.10 -18.12
N ASP A 275 6.44 2.00 -18.70
CA ASP A 275 7.83 1.77 -19.08
C ASP A 275 8.83 1.98 -17.93
N SER A 276 8.42 2.66 -16.85
CA SER A 276 9.31 2.95 -15.73
C SER A 276 9.66 1.70 -14.93
N ARG A 277 10.92 1.63 -14.48
CA ARG A 277 11.48 0.55 -13.65
C ARG A 277 12.09 1.08 -12.36
N GLU A 278 11.88 2.36 -12.05
CA GLU A 278 12.56 3.04 -10.94
C GLU A 278 12.04 2.62 -9.56
N VAL A 279 10.76 2.24 -9.46
CA VAL A 279 10.15 1.80 -8.21
C VAL A 279 10.30 0.28 -8.10
N HIS A 280 11.10 -0.19 -7.13
CA HIS A 280 11.25 -1.63 -6.90
C HIS A 280 9.96 -2.24 -6.36
N GLY A 281 9.75 -3.52 -6.69
CA GLY A 281 8.54 -4.24 -6.33
C GLY A 281 8.84 -5.68 -5.92
N VAL A 282 7.96 -6.23 -5.09
CA VAL A 282 7.91 -7.65 -4.73
C VAL A 282 6.60 -8.20 -5.26
N ASN A 283 6.63 -9.26 -6.07
CA ASN A 283 5.43 -10.00 -6.43
C ASN A 283 4.89 -10.71 -5.17
N VAL A 284 3.72 -10.27 -4.70
CA VAL A 284 3.06 -10.80 -3.50
C VAL A 284 1.77 -11.55 -3.84
N THR A 285 1.55 -11.86 -5.12
CA THR A 285 0.32 -12.50 -5.62
C THR A 285 0.00 -13.79 -4.88
N GLN A 286 0.98 -14.68 -4.73
CA GLN A 286 0.74 -15.97 -4.08
C GLN A 286 0.26 -15.80 -2.63
N ARG A 287 0.77 -14.79 -1.90
CA ARG A 287 0.30 -14.51 -0.54
C ARG A 287 -1.17 -14.11 -0.51
N TYR A 288 -1.66 -13.32 -1.47
CA TYR A 288 -3.09 -12.96 -1.52
C TYR A 288 -3.98 -14.16 -1.87
N ARG A 289 -3.52 -15.03 -2.78
CA ARG A 289 -4.20 -16.30 -3.10
C ARG A 289 -4.33 -17.18 -1.87
N ASP A 290 -3.23 -17.37 -1.14
CA ASP A 290 -3.20 -18.21 0.07
C ASP A 290 -4.07 -17.62 1.19
N LEU A 291 -3.99 -16.29 1.41
CA LEU A 291 -4.80 -15.59 2.40
C LEU A 291 -6.30 -15.70 2.08
N TYR A 292 -6.68 -15.52 0.82
CA TYR A 292 -8.09 -15.60 0.42
C TYR A 292 -8.62 -17.04 0.52
N ALA A 293 -7.83 -18.04 0.13
CA ALA A 293 -8.21 -19.44 0.28
C ALA A 293 -8.49 -19.78 1.76
N ALA A 294 -7.57 -19.42 2.67
CA ALA A 294 -7.77 -19.62 4.10
C ALA A 294 -8.99 -18.85 4.65
N TYR A 295 -9.23 -17.63 4.15
CA TYR A 295 -10.41 -16.85 4.51
C TYR A 295 -11.71 -17.51 4.04
N ALA A 296 -11.77 -17.98 2.80
CA ALA A 296 -12.93 -18.66 2.24
C ALA A 296 -13.25 -19.96 2.99
N ASP A 297 -12.22 -20.73 3.37
CA ASP A 297 -12.35 -21.95 4.18
C ASP A 297 -12.93 -21.63 5.57
N ASP A 298 -12.41 -20.61 6.27
CA ASP A 298 -12.95 -20.18 7.58
C ASP A 298 -14.42 -19.71 7.47
N LEU A 299 -14.78 -19.02 6.39
CA LEU A 299 -16.17 -18.60 6.17
C LEU A 299 -17.10 -19.78 5.90
N ALA A 300 -16.64 -20.78 5.14
CA ALA A 300 -17.37 -22.00 4.85
C ALA A 300 -17.59 -22.83 6.12
N GLU A 301 -16.54 -23.02 6.94
CA GLU A 301 -16.60 -23.76 8.21
C GLU A 301 -17.58 -23.13 9.21
N ARG A 302 -17.62 -21.79 9.28
CA ARG A 302 -18.54 -21.07 10.18
C ARG A 302 -19.99 -21.15 9.75
N GLY A 303 -20.28 -21.50 8.50
CA GLY A 303 -21.65 -21.62 7.96
C GLY A 303 -22.46 -20.32 7.99
N ARG A 304 -21.82 -19.17 8.17
CA ARG A 304 -22.47 -17.83 8.28
C ARG A 304 -22.68 -17.13 6.96
N HIS A 305 -22.16 -17.68 5.86
CA HIS A 305 -22.24 -17.08 4.53
C HIS A 305 -22.97 -18.00 3.56
N ALA A 306 -23.57 -17.42 2.54
CA ALA A 306 -24.15 -18.12 1.40
C ALA A 306 -23.56 -17.59 0.10
N THR A 307 -23.44 -18.46 -0.90
CA THR A 307 -23.01 -18.05 -2.24
C THR A 307 -24.13 -17.31 -2.93
N VAL A 308 -23.85 -16.07 -3.35
CA VAL A 308 -24.75 -15.27 -4.17
C VAL A 308 -24.14 -15.14 -5.56
N THR A 309 -24.87 -15.63 -6.56
CA THR A 309 -24.51 -15.52 -7.98
C THR A 309 -25.20 -14.30 -8.56
N PHE A 310 -24.46 -13.43 -9.24
CA PHE A 310 -25.04 -12.32 -9.98
C PHE A 310 -24.92 -12.55 -11.48
N MET A 311 -26.04 -12.48 -12.21
CA MET A 311 -26.07 -12.62 -13.67
C MET A 311 -26.68 -11.37 -14.29
N MET A 312 -26.10 -10.91 -15.40
CA MET A 312 -26.59 -9.76 -16.14
C MET A 312 -27.10 -10.19 -17.52
N TYR A 313 -28.29 -9.71 -17.88
CA TYR A 313 -28.89 -9.91 -19.20
C TYR A 313 -29.26 -8.57 -19.85
N ASP A 314 -29.46 -8.58 -21.17
CA ASP A 314 -29.88 -7.40 -21.92
C ASP A 314 -31.24 -6.86 -21.42
N LYS A 315 -32.22 -7.75 -21.18
CA LYS A 315 -33.56 -7.41 -20.66
C LYS A 315 -34.23 -8.57 -19.93
N ALA A 316 -35.26 -8.26 -19.14
CA ALA A 316 -35.96 -9.25 -18.32
C ALA A 316 -36.54 -10.43 -19.12
N ALA A 317 -37.09 -10.15 -20.31
CA ALA A 317 -37.70 -11.17 -21.18
C ALA A 317 -36.69 -12.19 -21.74
N HIS A 318 -35.38 -11.93 -21.62
CA HIS A 318 -34.33 -12.79 -22.17
C HIS A 318 -33.51 -13.51 -21.09
N ALA A 319 -33.87 -13.33 -19.81
CA ALA A 319 -33.18 -13.96 -18.70
C ALA A 319 -33.07 -15.50 -18.88
N GLY A 320 -31.89 -16.04 -18.57
CA GLY A 320 -31.57 -17.46 -18.71
C GLY A 320 -31.00 -17.87 -20.08
N ARG A 321 -30.98 -16.97 -21.07
CA ARG A 321 -30.38 -17.25 -22.38
C ARG A 321 -28.91 -16.84 -22.44
N SER A 322 -28.04 -17.75 -22.90
CA SER A 322 -26.61 -17.48 -23.02
C SER A 322 -26.30 -16.32 -23.97
N ASP A 323 -26.99 -16.23 -25.10
CA ASP A 323 -26.77 -15.18 -26.11
C ASP A 323 -27.21 -13.78 -25.65
N ALA A 324 -28.00 -13.71 -24.57
CA ALA A 324 -28.51 -12.48 -24.00
C ALA A 324 -27.70 -11.98 -22.79
N ARG A 325 -26.66 -12.71 -22.37
CA ARG A 325 -25.79 -12.29 -21.27
C ARG A 325 -25.04 -11.01 -21.62
N VAL A 326 -24.84 -10.15 -20.63
CA VAL A 326 -24.09 -8.89 -20.79
C VAL A 326 -22.90 -8.89 -19.84
N ALA A 327 -21.73 -8.51 -20.36
CA ALA A 327 -20.57 -8.24 -19.53
C ALA A 327 -20.69 -6.84 -18.92
N ALA A 328 -20.82 -6.76 -17.61
CA ALA A 328 -21.04 -5.51 -16.87
C ALA A 328 -20.29 -5.54 -15.55
N ASN A 329 -19.79 -4.38 -15.13
CA ASN A 329 -19.22 -4.22 -13.80
C ASN A 329 -20.36 -4.12 -12.78
N VAL A 330 -20.25 -4.87 -11.69
CA VAL A 330 -21.23 -4.90 -10.61
C VAL A 330 -20.51 -4.79 -9.28
N ASP A 331 -20.94 -3.84 -8.45
CA ASP A 331 -20.46 -3.65 -7.08
C ASP A 331 -21.54 -4.07 -6.08
N VAL A 332 -21.13 -4.72 -4.99
CA VAL A 332 -22.03 -5.23 -3.95
C VAL A 332 -21.86 -4.43 -2.67
N PHE A 333 -22.95 -3.92 -2.11
CA PHE A 333 -22.94 -3.12 -0.89
C PHE A 333 -23.82 -3.72 0.21
N CYS A 334 -23.38 -3.59 1.46
CA CYS A 334 -24.19 -3.78 2.66
C CYS A 334 -24.29 -2.43 3.38
N GLY A 335 -25.43 -1.73 3.22
CA GLY A 335 -25.54 -0.34 3.65
C GLY A 335 -24.64 0.58 2.81
N SER A 336 -23.70 1.26 3.46
CA SER A 336 -22.68 2.10 2.79
C SER A 336 -21.36 1.37 2.52
N GLU A 337 -21.17 0.18 3.07
CA GLU A 337 -19.93 -0.59 2.96
C GLU A 337 -19.94 -1.43 1.69
N GLN A 338 -18.88 -1.34 0.88
CA GLN A 338 -18.69 -2.23 -0.26
C GLN A 338 -18.16 -3.58 0.23
N MET A 339 -18.78 -4.65 -0.26
CA MET A 339 -18.56 -6.03 0.19
C MET A 339 -17.84 -6.86 -0.89
N GLY A 340 -17.84 -6.38 -2.13
CA GLY A 340 -17.25 -7.03 -3.28
C GLY A 340 -17.58 -6.29 -4.57
N GLY A 341 -16.98 -6.73 -5.66
CA GLY A 341 -17.34 -6.31 -7.00
C GLY A 341 -16.75 -7.25 -8.04
N GLY A 342 -17.17 -7.12 -9.29
CA GLY A 342 -16.59 -7.88 -10.38
C GLY A 342 -17.33 -7.71 -11.68
N ARG A 343 -16.83 -8.36 -12.73
CA ARG A 343 -17.41 -8.31 -14.07
C ARG A 343 -18.25 -9.55 -14.35
N THR A 344 -19.51 -9.36 -14.74
CA THR A 344 -20.35 -10.48 -15.21
C THR A 344 -19.84 -10.99 -16.55
N ALA A 345 -20.01 -12.29 -16.80
CA ALA A 345 -19.61 -12.87 -18.07
C ALA A 345 -20.63 -12.57 -19.20
N GLY A 346 -20.12 -12.39 -20.42
CA GLY A 346 -20.86 -12.01 -21.62
C GLY A 346 -21.39 -13.19 -22.45
N PRO A 347 -21.88 -12.94 -23.67
CA PRO A 347 -22.70 -13.91 -24.41
C PRO A 347 -21.91 -15.09 -25.00
N ARG A 348 -20.57 -15.00 -25.04
CA ARG A 348 -19.67 -16.04 -25.54
C ARG A 348 -19.06 -16.91 -24.45
N GLN A 349 -19.29 -16.59 -23.17
CA GLN A 349 -18.77 -17.33 -22.03
C GLN A 349 -19.77 -18.39 -21.55
N ASP A 350 -19.25 -19.50 -21.01
CA ASP A 350 -20.04 -20.62 -20.52
C ASP A 350 -21.07 -20.17 -19.47
N MET A 351 -22.27 -20.76 -19.47
CA MET A 351 -23.34 -20.39 -18.54
C MET A 351 -22.98 -20.63 -17.05
N ASN A 352 -22.02 -21.50 -16.76
CA ASN A 352 -21.52 -21.74 -15.41
C ASN A 352 -20.46 -20.72 -14.96
N ASP A 353 -19.88 -19.97 -15.91
CA ASP A 353 -19.01 -18.82 -15.65
C ASP A 353 -19.90 -17.66 -15.22
N ALA A 354 -20.05 -17.49 -13.90
CA ALA A 354 -20.93 -16.51 -13.30
C ALA A 354 -20.22 -15.82 -12.13
N LEU A 355 -20.51 -14.53 -11.98
CA LEU A 355 -19.96 -13.71 -10.90
C LEU A 355 -20.55 -14.17 -9.57
N ARG A 356 -19.69 -14.55 -8.63
CA ARG A 356 -20.08 -15.15 -7.35
C ARG A 356 -19.49 -14.38 -6.19
N PHE A 357 -20.30 -14.21 -5.15
CA PHE A 357 -19.92 -13.58 -3.90
C PHE A 357 -20.23 -14.51 -2.74
N LEU A 358 -19.40 -14.46 -1.70
CA LEU A 358 -19.68 -15.12 -0.43
C LEU A 358 -20.17 -14.06 0.56
N LEU A 359 -21.48 -14.00 0.77
CA LEU A 359 -22.14 -12.93 1.54
C LEU A 359 -22.75 -13.48 2.83
N GLU A 360 -22.73 -12.68 3.89
CA GLU A 360 -23.24 -13.08 5.21
C GLU A 360 -24.75 -13.24 5.17
N LYS A 361 -25.25 -14.30 5.81
CA LYS A 361 -26.66 -14.64 5.88
C LYS A 361 -27.43 -13.65 6.77
N GLY A 362 -28.73 -13.50 6.50
CA GLY A 362 -29.63 -12.64 7.26
C GLY A 362 -29.40 -11.14 7.02
N LYS A 363 -28.71 -10.77 5.94
CA LYS A 363 -28.44 -9.38 5.55
C LYS A 363 -29.01 -9.08 4.17
N THR A 364 -29.27 -7.80 3.95
CA THR A 364 -29.73 -7.25 2.68
C THR A 364 -28.59 -6.56 1.96
N TYR A 365 -28.39 -6.93 0.71
CA TYR A 365 -27.32 -6.42 -0.15
C TYR A 365 -27.89 -5.67 -1.34
N THR A 366 -27.19 -4.62 -1.75
CA THR A 366 -27.50 -3.82 -2.95
C THR A 366 -26.41 -4.02 -3.98
N PHE A 367 -26.78 -4.54 -5.14
CA PHE A 367 -25.94 -4.70 -6.31
C PHE A 367 -26.11 -3.47 -7.18
N ARG A 368 -25.04 -2.72 -7.41
CA ARG A 368 -25.04 -1.49 -8.22
C ARG A 368 -24.26 -1.72 -9.51
N TYR A 369 -24.78 -1.20 -10.61
CA TYR A 369 -24.17 -1.28 -11.93
C TYR A 369 -24.64 -0.10 -12.80
N GLU A 370 -23.99 0.09 -13.95
CA GLU A 370 -24.39 1.09 -14.95
C GLU A 370 -25.25 0.43 -16.02
N ASN A 371 -26.39 1.03 -16.37
CA ASN A 371 -27.26 0.54 -17.44
C ASN A 371 -26.78 0.98 -18.84
N SER A 372 -27.47 0.55 -19.89
CA SER A 372 -27.13 0.88 -21.29
C SER A 372 -27.11 2.38 -21.62
N ARG A 373 -27.71 3.22 -20.77
CA ARG A 373 -27.75 4.68 -20.91
C ARG A 373 -26.66 5.40 -20.11
N GLY A 374 -25.79 4.66 -19.41
CA GLY A 374 -24.80 5.26 -18.51
C GLY A 374 -25.38 5.69 -17.15
N GLU A 375 -26.61 5.26 -16.83
CA GLU A 375 -27.29 5.64 -15.60
C GLU A 375 -27.06 4.57 -14.51
N ALA A 376 -26.94 5.01 -13.26
CA ALA A 376 -26.81 4.09 -12.12
C ALA A 376 -28.10 3.29 -11.92
N ALA A 377 -27.98 1.97 -11.94
CA ALA A 377 -29.03 1.01 -11.65
C ALA A 377 -28.67 0.17 -10.43
N GLN A 378 -29.69 -0.38 -9.76
CA GLN A 378 -29.46 -1.24 -8.60
C GLN A 378 -30.52 -2.33 -8.43
N VAL A 379 -30.11 -3.46 -7.86
CA VAL A 379 -30.98 -4.55 -7.43
C VAL A 379 -30.67 -4.89 -5.98
N THR A 380 -31.71 -5.10 -5.17
CA THR A 380 -31.55 -5.45 -3.76
C THR A 380 -32.00 -6.90 -3.53
N ALA A 381 -31.24 -7.63 -2.71
CA ALA A 381 -31.56 -9.01 -2.35
C ALA A 381 -31.25 -9.29 -0.88
N GLU A 382 -32.13 -10.04 -0.23
CA GLU A 382 -31.89 -10.60 1.11
C GLU A 382 -31.23 -11.98 0.98
N VAL A 383 -30.14 -12.18 1.72
CA VAL A 383 -29.35 -13.42 1.66
C VAL A 383 -29.81 -14.35 2.78
N GLY A 384 -30.54 -15.40 2.39
CA GLY A 384 -30.98 -16.47 3.29
C GLY A 384 -29.93 -17.59 3.46
N ASP A 385 -30.38 -18.76 3.92
CA ASP A 385 -29.49 -19.90 4.17
C ASP A 385 -29.02 -20.63 2.90
N ALA A 386 -29.80 -20.57 1.83
CA ALA A 386 -29.52 -21.24 0.56
C ALA A 386 -28.79 -20.31 -0.42
N PRO A 387 -27.99 -20.87 -1.36
CA PRO A 387 -27.44 -20.09 -2.46
C PRO A 387 -28.54 -19.37 -3.25
N LEU A 388 -28.25 -18.14 -3.68
CA LEU A 388 -29.19 -17.26 -4.35
C LEU A 388 -28.62 -16.80 -5.69
N THR A 389 -29.47 -16.72 -6.73
CA THR A 389 -29.13 -16.01 -7.97
C THR A 389 -29.89 -14.69 -8.02
N VAL A 390 -29.14 -13.60 -8.17
CA VAL A 390 -29.65 -12.25 -8.39
C VAL A 390 -29.42 -11.89 -9.86
N THR A 391 -30.43 -11.30 -10.48
CA THR A 391 -30.38 -10.94 -11.91
C THR A 391 -30.47 -9.43 -12.08
N GLY A 392 -29.52 -8.87 -12.81
CA GLY A 392 -29.56 -7.50 -13.32
C GLY A 392 -29.98 -7.45 -14.79
N TYR A 393 -30.51 -6.30 -15.19
CA TYR A 393 -30.92 -6.02 -16.58
C TYR A 393 -30.32 -4.70 -17.05
N MET A 394 -29.85 -4.69 -18.30
CA MET A 394 -29.12 -3.56 -18.89
C MET A 394 -30.03 -2.49 -19.52
N GLU A 395 -31.33 -2.77 -19.70
CA GLU A 395 -32.33 -1.85 -20.28
C GLU A 395 -32.63 -0.58 -19.46
#